data_AF-A0A7G8YGH0-F1
#
_entry.id   AF-A0A7G8YGH0-F1
#
_cell.length_a   1.000
_cell.length_b   1.000
_cell.length_c   1.000
_cell.angle_alpha   90.00
_cell.angle_beta   90.00
_cell.angle_gamma   90.00
#
_symmetry.space_group_name_H-M   'P 1'
#
loop_
_entity.id
_entity.type
_entity.pdbx_description
1 polymer ?
#
loop_
_entity_poly.entity_id
_entity_poly.type
_entity_poly.pdbx_seq_one_letter_code
_entity_poly.pdbx_strand_id
1 'polypeptide(L)'
;MRYLNSLGLSLLLAGVSLPALADEANPGQGCYGHLTELVRSSDFPYRDFTTPEHLKLLIDRDDGDQLSLQLFYETSGSGIIGWVRYDVPQQALWNVSIDPQEPQALKFDPRFARAYASCLESR
;
A
#
# COMPACT_ATOMS: atom_id res chain seq x y z
N MET A 1 -3.45 -44.39 50.48
CA MET A 1 -4.61 -43.70 49.87
C MET A 1 -4.42 -42.20 50.01
N ARG A 2 -4.75 -41.43 48.95
CA ARG A 2 -4.64 -39.96 48.74
C ARG A 2 -3.27 -39.49 48.22
N TYR A 3 -2.97 -39.65 46.92
CA TYR A 3 -3.27 -38.77 45.75
C TYR A 3 -2.51 -37.43 45.81
N LEU A 4 -1.43 -37.25 45.02
CA LEU A 4 -1.36 -36.56 43.70
C LEU A 4 -2.00 -35.14 43.74
N ASN A 5 -1.42 -34.04 43.24
CA ASN A 5 -0.39 -33.88 42.24
C ASN A 5 0.18 -32.45 42.26
N SER A 6 1.44 -32.37 41.86
CA SER A 6 2.21 -31.15 41.58
C SER A 6 1.74 -30.46 40.29
N LEU A 7 1.76 -29.13 40.32
CA LEU A 7 2.10 -28.15 39.27
C LEU A 7 1.82 -28.51 37.80
N GLY A 8 1.00 -27.68 37.16
CA GLY A 8 0.88 -27.62 35.71
C GLY A 8 0.10 -26.39 35.26
N LEU A 9 0.64 -25.19 35.51
CA LEU A 9 0.11 -23.94 34.97
C LEU A 9 0.44 -23.89 33.46
N SER A 10 -0.45 -24.41 32.62
CA SER A 10 -0.32 -24.30 31.16
C SER A 10 -0.65 -22.87 30.74
N LEU A 11 0.40 -22.09 30.46
CA LEU A 11 0.30 -20.79 29.82
C LEU A 11 0.02 -21.02 28.33
N LEU A 12 -1.24 -20.85 27.92
CA LEU A 12 -1.60 -20.79 26.50
C LEU A 12 -1.01 -19.51 25.91
N LEU A 13 0.15 -19.63 25.27
CA LEU A 13 0.66 -18.62 24.33
C LEU A 13 -0.27 -18.61 23.11
N ALA A 14 -1.35 -17.85 23.21
CA ALA A 14 -2.09 -17.39 22.05
C ALA A 14 -1.11 -16.54 21.22
N GLY A 15 -0.59 -17.13 20.14
CA GLY A 15 0.10 -16.38 19.11
C GLY A 15 -0.87 -15.36 18.54
N VAL A 16 -0.78 -14.13 19.02
CA VAL A 16 -1.44 -12.99 18.40
C VAL A 16 -0.71 -12.79 17.08
N SER A 17 -1.28 -13.32 16.00
CA SER A 17 -0.99 -12.84 14.66
C SER A 17 -1.37 -11.36 14.67
N LEU A 18 -0.39 -10.48 14.89
CA LEU A 18 -0.60 -9.06 14.71
C LEU A 18 -1.08 -8.89 13.27
N PRO A 19 -2.32 -8.40 13.03
CA PRO A 19 -2.63 -7.92 11.70
C PRO A 19 -1.57 -6.87 11.41
N ALA A 20 -0.92 -6.95 10.25
CA ALA A 20 -0.16 -5.83 9.74
C ALA A 20 -1.13 -4.66 9.76
N LEU A 21 -0.98 -3.76 10.73
CA LEU A 21 -1.67 -2.49 10.73
C LEU A 21 -1.13 -1.82 9.48
N ALA A 22 -1.87 -1.96 8.39
CA ALA A 22 -1.80 -1.05 7.28
C ALA A 22 -1.82 0.33 7.92
N ASP A 23 -0.77 1.10 7.65
CA ASP A 23 -0.49 2.41 8.18
C ASP A 23 -1.55 3.39 7.63
N GLU A 24 -2.81 3.20 8.05
CA GLU A 24 -3.97 4.00 7.67
C GLU A 24 -3.91 5.42 8.27
N ALA A 25 -2.93 5.71 9.13
CA ALA A 25 -2.95 6.91 9.95
C ALA A 25 -2.17 8.10 9.35
N ASN A 26 -1.38 7.94 8.29
CA ASN A 26 -0.64 9.10 7.74
C ASN A 26 -0.25 8.95 6.25
N PRO A 27 -1.05 9.48 5.29
CA PRO A 27 -0.65 9.52 3.89
C PRO A 27 0.61 10.39 3.74
N GLY A 28 1.78 9.75 3.69
CA GLY A 28 3.09 10.41 3.58
C GLY A 28 4.16 9.95 4.58
N GLN A 29 3.86 9.05 5.52
CA GLN A 29 4.88 8.44 6.40
C GLN A 29 5.12 6.97 6.06
N GLY A 30 6.30 6.47 6.43
CA GLY A 30 6.72 5.10 6.13
C GLY A 30 6.94 4.83 4.64
N CYS A 31 7.09 3.55 4.29
CA CYS A 31 7.38 3.14 2.92
C CYS A 31 6.28 3.58 1.94
N TYR A 32 5.03 3.64 2.38
CA TYR A 32 3.88 4.01 1.55
C TYR A 32 3.89 5.49 1.11
N GLY A 33 4.63 6.36 1.80
CA GLY A 33 4.90 7.71 1.30
C GLY A 33 5.62 7.69 -0.06
N HIS A 34 6.54 6.74 -0.26
CA HIS A 34 7.21 6.57 -1.56
C HIS A 34 6.28 6.10 -2.66
N LEU A 35 5.26 5.28 -2.36
CA LEU A 35 4.23 4.92 -3.35
C LEU A 35 3.40 6.13 -3.77
N THR A 36 3.06 6.99 -2.82
CA THR A 36 2.32 8.23 -3.11
C THR A 36 3.10 9.11 -4.07
N GLU A 37 4.39 9.32 -3.81
CA GLU A 37 5.25 10.10 -4.71
C GLU A 37 5.51 9.40 -6.04
N LEU A 38 5.61 8.07 -6.05
CA LEU A 38 5.71 7.27 -7.27
C LEU A 38 4.53 7.55 -8.20
N VAL A 39 3.30 7.48 -7.70
CA VAL A 39 2.09 7.75 -8.50
C VAL A 39 1.98 9.23 -8.86
N ARG A 40 2.29 10.17 -7.95
CA ARG A 40 2.30 11.61 -8.26
C ARG A 40 3.28 11.97 -9.37
N SER A 41 4.42 11.28 -9.43
CA SER A 41 5.43 11.45 -10.48
C SER A 41 5.07 10.76 -11.80
N SER A 42 4.02 9.94 -11.81
CA SER A 42 3.63 9.19 -12.98
C SER A 42 2.91 10.04 -14.04
N ASP A 43 2.80 9.51 -15.25
CA ASP A 43 1.97 10.03 -16.33
C ASP A 43 0.48 9.61 -16.23
N PHE A 44 0.03 9.09 -15.08
CA PHE A 44 -1.40 8.90 -14.82
C PHE A 44 -2.13 10.27 -14.91
N PRO A 45 -3.28 10.38 -15.60
CA PRO A 45 -3.96 11.65 -15.88
C PRO A 45 -4.75 12.23 -14.68
N TYR A 46 -4.23 12.15 -13.45
CA TYR A 46 -4.96 12.61 -12.25
C TYR A 46 -5.13 14.13 -12.21
N ARG A 47 -4.32 14.87 -12.98
CA ARG A 47 -4.33 16.34 -13.04
C ARG A 47 -5.61 16.91 -13.66
N ASP A 48 -6.39 16.06 -14.34
CA ASP A 48 -7.71 16.43 -14.84
C ASP A 48 -8.75 16.52 -13.69
N PHE A 49 -8.42 16.01 -12.50
CA PHE A 49 -9.32 15.91 -11.35
C PHE A 49 -8.81 16.63 -10.10
N THR A 50 -7.48 16.68 -9.89
CA THR A 50 -6.90 17.22 -8.66
C THR A 50 -5.46 17.71 -8.83
N THR A 51 -4.89 18.33 -7.79
CA THR A 51 -3.47 18.71 -7.74
C THR A 51 -2.64 17.66 -6.98
N PRO A 52 -1.31 17.59 -7.18
CA PRO A 52 -0.48 16.60 -6.51
C PRO A 52 -0.66 16.56 -4.99
N GLU A 53 -0.75 17.73 -4.35
CA GLU A 53 -0.93 17.85 -2.90
C GLU A 53 -2.27 17.30 -2.39
N HIS A 54 -3.29 17.24 -3.24
CA HIS A 54 -4.61 16.71 -2.92
C HIS A 54 -4.82 15.27 -3.40
N LEU A 55 -3.93 14.75 -4.25
CA LEU A 55 -3.92 13.34 -4.62
C LEU A 55 -3.50 12.49 -3.42
N LYS A 56 -4.34 11.52 -3.07
CA LYS A 56 -4.10 10.52 -2.03
C LYS A 56 -4.19 9.12 -2.62
N LEU A 57 -3.55 8.17 -1.94
CA LEU A 57 -3.59 6.76 -2.28
C LEU A 57 -4.16 5.96 -1.13
N LEU A 58 -4.99 4.97 -1.47
CA LEU A 58 -5.41 3.90 -0.58
C LEU A 58 -4.90 2.57 -1.13
N ILE A 59 -4.40 1.69 -0.27
CA ILE A 59 -4.00 0.34 -0.66
C ILE A 59 -5.23 -0.55 -0.55
N ASP A 60 -5.84 -0.88 -1.70
CA ASP A 60 -6.98 -1.80 -1.76
C ASP A 60 -6.53 -3.25 -1.52
N ARG A 61 -5.34 -3.61 -2.01
CA ARG A 61 -4.74 -4.94 -1.84
C ARG A 61 -3.22 -4.86 -1.84
N ASP A 62 -2.61 -5.65 -0.97
CA ASP A 62 -1.18 -5.90 -0.90
C ASP A 62 -0.97 -7.41 -0.72
N ASP A 63 -0.33 -8.06 -1.68
CA ASP A 63 0.05 -9.47 -1.62
C ASP A 63 1.58 -9.69 -1.51
N GLY A 64 2.33 -8.60 -1.27
CA GLY A 64 3.79 -8.58 -1.17
C GLY A 64 4.50 -8.32 -2.50
N ASP A 65 4.07 -8.99 -3.57
CA ASP A 65 4.66 -8.82 -4.91
C ASP A 65 3.91 -7.76 -5.71
N GLN A 66 2.62 -7.56 -5.43
CA GLN A 66 1.75 -6.66 -6.16
C GLN A 66 0.83 -5.87 -5.23
N LEU A 67 0.68 -4.59 -5.57
CA LEU A 67 -0.22 -3.66 -4.89
C LEU A 67 -1.33 -3.23 -5.84
N SER A 68 -2.56 -3.19 -5.34
CA SER A 68 -3.68 -2.48 -5.95
C SER A 68 -3.90 -1.19 -5.18
N LEU A 69 -3.78 -0.05 -5.86
CA LEU A 69 -3.83 1.27 -5.25
C LEU A 69 -4.99 2.07 -5.85
N GLN A 70 -5.90 2.54 -5.00
CA GLN A 70 -6.93 3.48 -5.38
C GLN A 70 -6.40 4.90 -5.26
N LEU A 71 -6.58 5.70 -6.32
CA LEU A 71 -6.30 7.12 -6.36
C LEU A 71 -7.58 7.86 -6.01
N PHE A 72 -7.51 8.77 -5.05
CA PHE A 72 -8.63 9.64 -4.69
C PHE A 72 -8.13 11.04 -4.34
N TYR A 73 -9.03 12.01 -4.34
CA TYR A 73 -8.76 13.33 -3.80
C TYR A 73 -9.65 13.61 -2.60
N GLU A 74 -9.16 14.45 -1.69
CA GLU A 74 -9.92 14.92 -0.54
C GLU A 74 -9.68 16.43 -0.36
N THR A 75 -10.74 17.21 -0.55
CA THR A 75 -10.78 18.66 -0.34
C THR A 75 -11.99 19.02 0.52
N SER A 76 -12.86 19.95 0.13
CA SER A 76 -14.18 20.13 0.76
C SER A 76 -15.18 19.02 0.38
N GLY A 77 -14.85 18.23 -0.64
CA GLY A 77 -15.48 16.96 -0.99
C GLY A 77 -14.41 15.94 -1.41
N SER A 78 -14.79 14.66 -1.46
CA SER A 78 -13.92 13.57 -1.88
C SER A 78 -14.43 12.86 -3.13
N GLY A 79 -13.52 12.30 -3.90
CA GLY A 79 -13.84 11.57 -5.13
C GLY A 79 -12.75 10.59 -5.50
N ILE A 80 -13.16 9.46 -6.09
CA ILE A 80 -12.25 8.46 -6.63
C ILE A 80 -11.86 8.90 -8.05
N ILE A 81 -10.56 8.86 -8.32
CA ILE A 81 -9.98 9.20 -9.62
C ILE A 81 -9.78 7.94 -10.46
N GLY A 82 -9.29 6.86 -9.85
CA GLY A 82 -9.03 5.61 -10.56
C GLY A 82 -8.17 4.65 -9.76
N TRP A 83 -7.59 3.67 -10.46
CA TRP A 83 -6.77 2.62 -9.89
C TRP A 83 -5.47 2.44 -10.65
N VAL A 84 -4.42 2.18 -9.89
CA VAL A 84 -3.15 1.71 -10.42
C VAL A 84 -2.76 0.39 -9.76
N ARG A 85 -2.03 -0.42 -10.51
CA ARG A 85 -1.41 -1.65 -10.01
C ARG A 85 0.10 -1.47 -10.06
N TYR A 86 0.75 -1.71 -8.93
CA TYR A 86 2.21 -1.65 -8.83
C TYR A 86 2.78 -3.06 -8.63
N ASP A 87 3.70 -3.45 -9.49
CA ASP A 87 4.48 -4.69 -9.37
C ASP A 87 5.81 -4.36 -8.66
N VAL A 88 6.00 -4.90 -7.46
CA VAL A 88 7.13 -4.57 -6.59
C VAL A 88 8.45 -5.13 -7.16
N PRO A 89 8.55 -6.42 -7.53
CA PRO A 89 9.78 -6.96 -8.11
C PRO A 89 10.19 -6.31 -9.44
N GLN A 90 9.23 -6.01 -10.32
CA GLN A 90 9.49 -5.43 -11.64
C GLN A 90 9.61 -3.90 -11.60
N GLN A 91 9.22 -3.26 -10.49
CA GLN A 91 9.10 -1.81 -10.37
C GLN A 91 8.27 -1.22 -11.52
N ALA A 92 7.14 -1.84 -11.81
CA ALA A 92 6.26 -1.47 -12.92
C ALA A 92 4.93 -0.94 -12.40
N LEU A 93 4.49 0.20 -12.95
CA LEU A 93 3.22 0.82 -12.60
C LEU A 93 2.26 0.75 -13.79
N TRP A 94 1.01 0.37 -13.52
CA TRP A 94 0.00 0.14 -14.54
C TRP A 94 -1.27 0.91 -14.20
N ASN A 95 -1.83 1.66 -15.14
CA ASN A 95 -3.19 2.17 -15.04
C ASN A 95 -4.17 1.03 -15.35
N VAL A 96 -5.03 0.71 -14.39
CA VAL A 96 -6.04 -0.35 -14.49
C VAL A 96 -7.47 0.21 -14.39
N SER A 97 -7.64 1.52 -14.54
CA SER A 97 -8.92 2.20 -14.27
C SER A 97 -10.01 1.90 -15.30
N ILE A 98 -9.63 1.71 -16.57
CA ILE A 98 -10.58 1.54 -17.69
C ILE A 98 -10.82 0.07 -17.99
N ASP A 99 -9.75 -0.65 -18.31
CA ASP A 99 -9.79 -2.09 -18.55
C ASP A 99 -8.67 -2.78 -17.75
N PRO A 100 -9.00 -3.48 -16.65
CA PRO A 100 -8.02 -4.24 -15.88
C PRO A 100 -7.35 -5.40 -16.66
N GLN A 101 -7.97 -5.88 -17.75
CA GLN A 101 -7.40 -6.94 -18.59
C GLN A 101 -6.40 -6.38 -19.61
N GLU A 102 -6.57 -5.12 -20.00
CA GLU A 102 -5.66 -4.40 -20.91
C GLU A 102 -5.04 -3.16 -20.21
N PRO A 103 -4.21 -3.37 -19.17
CA PRO A 103 -3.61 -2.29 -18.41
C PRO A 103 -2.62 -1.47 -19.22
N GLN A 104 -2.59 -0.16 -18.97
CA GLN A 104 -1.66 0.75 -19.64
C GLN A 104 -0.43 0.98 -18.77
N ALA A 105 0.77 0.72 -19.31
CA ALA A 105 2.02 0.98 -18.62
C ALA A 105 2.19 2.48 -18.37
N LEU A 106 2.57 2.85 -17.15
CA LEU A 106 2.82 4.22 -16.75
C LEU A 106 4.32 4.46 -16.59
N LYS A 107 4.76 5.67 -16.97
CA LYS A 107 6.12 6.15 -16.71
C LYS A 107 6.09 6.99 -15.45
N PHE A 108 7.12 6.88 -14.61
CA PHE A 108 7.25 7.61 -13.35
C PHE A 108 8.73 7.83 -13.02
N ASP A 109 9.04 8.63 -11.99
CA ASP A 109 10.41 8.82 -11.54
C ASP A 109 10.91 7.58 -10.77
N PRO A 110 11.90 6.83 -11.30
CA PRO A 110 12.31 5.56 -10.70
C PRO A 110 13.00 5.72 -9.34
N ARG A 111 13.33 6.95 -8.91
CA ARG A 111 13.85 7.20 -7.56
C ARG A 111 12.85 6.77 -6.49
N PHE A 112 11.55 6.94 -6.71
CA PHE A 112 10.54 6.58 -5.73
C PHE A 112 10.33 5.06 -5.61
N ALA A 113 10.43 4.31 -6.71
CA ALA A 113 10.42 2.84 -6.66
C ALA A 113 11.60 2.28 -5.87
N ARG A 114 12.82 2.84 -6.08
CA ARG A 114 14.01 2.46 -5.31
C ARG A 114 13.87 2.80 -3.83
N ALA A 115 13.35 3.98 -3.51
CA ALA A 115 13.13 4.40 -2.13
C ALA A 115 12.09 3.49 -1.44
N TYR A 116 11.01 3.13 -2.13
CA TYR A 116 10.02 2.18 -1.63
C TYR A 116 10.65 0.81 -1.33
N ALA A 117 11.36 0.22 -2.31
CA ALA A 117 12.03 -1.07 -2.14
C ALA A 117 13.03 -1.06 -0.98
N SER A 118 13.90 -0.04 -0.92
CA SER A 118 14.87 0.10 0.17
C SER A 118 14.19 0.25 1.55
N CYS A 119 13.04 0.92 1.61
CA CYS A 119 12.28 1.04 2.84
C CYS A 119 11.71 -0.31 3.30
N LEU A 120 11.19 -1.13 2.38
CA LEU A 120 10.68 -2.47 2.69
C LEU A 120 11.76 -3.39 3.27
N GLU A 121 12.99 -3.31 2.75
CA GLU A 121 14.14 -4.08 3.25
C GLU A 121 14.56 -3.68 4.67
N SER A 122 14.26 -2.45 5.09
CA SER A 122 14.63 -1.91 6.40
C SER A 122 13.60 -2.15 7.51
N ARG A 123 12.51 -2.87 7.20
CA ARG A 123 11.37 -3.10 8.09
C ARG A 123 11.54 -4.30 9.00
#